data_AF-A0A941N2Z9-F1
#
_entry.id   AF-A0A941N2Z9-F1
#
_cell.length_a   1.000
_cell.length_b   1.000
_cell.length_c   1.000
_cell.angle_alpha   90.00
_cell.angle_beta   90.00
_cell.angle_gamma   90.00
#
_symmetry.space_group_name_H-M   'P 1'
#
loop_
_entity.id
_entity.type
_entity.pdbx_description
1 polymer ?
#
loop_
_entity_poly.entity_id
_entity_poly.type
_entity_poly.pdbx_seq_one_letter_code
_entity_poly.pdbx_strand_id
1 'polypeptide(L)'
;MSSRRIAKVAEALRETISTTVLFGIRDPRVKNVTVLRTEVSPDLKSARVFVSVMGDETAQSLAMHGLRSARGFIQSQIAEKLELRYTPILSFVLDQGIKRSIEASAIIRNALADSVTSPAEEGTTGDAEGEPTTGDPSVEEGADSTILADTSAGRDRQRVPGCDGNQTTESMEIDG
;
A
#
# COMPACT_ATOMS: atom_id res chain seq x y z
N MET A 1 -11.58 21.70 -7.46
CA MET A 1 -11.70 21.33 -6.02
C MET A 1 -12.36 19.97 -5.74
N SER A 2 -12.81 19.18 -6.73
CA SER A 2 -13.37 17.82 -6.48
C SER A 2 -12.36 16.66 -6.52
N SER A 3 -11.16 16.86 -7.08
CA SER A 3 -10.19 15.79 -7.30
C SER A 3 -9.68 15.14 -6.02
N ARG A 4 -9.43 15.92 -4.96
CA ARG A 4 -8.89 15.41 -3.68
C ARG A 4 -9.88 14.47 -2.97
N ARG A 5 -11.19 14.75 -3.05
CA ARG A 5 -12.22 13.87 -2.47
C ARG A 5 -12.32 12.56 -3.25
N ILE A 6 -12.30 12.63 -4.57
CA ILE A 6 -12.33 11.44 -5.45
C ILE A 6 -11.12 10.56 -5.18
N ALA A 7 -9.91 11.14 -5.07
CA ALA A 7 -8.70 10.41 -4.76
C ALA A 7 -8.78 9.66 -3.42
N LYS A 8 -9.26 10.32 -2.35
CA LYS A 8 -9.47 9.68 -1.04
C LYS A 8 -10.46 8.51 -1.12
N VAL A 9 -11.57 8.68 -1.83
CA VAL A 9 -12.55 7.61 -2.01
C VAL A 9 -11.96 6.46 -2.81
N ALA A 10 -11.19 6.73 -3.87
CA ALA A 10 -10.54 5.72 -4.68
C ALA A 10 -9.54 4.88 -3.86
N GLU A 11 -8.77 5.52 -2.99
CA GLU A 11 -7.82 4.87 -2.09
C GLU A 11 -8.54 3.98 -1.07
N ALA A 12 -9.57 4.50 -0.39
CA ALA A 12 -10.35 3.74 0.56
C ALA A 12 -11.08 2.54 -0.09
N LEU A 13 -11.55 2.71 -1.33
CA LEU A 13 -12.15 1.62 -2.10
C LEU A 13 -11.09 0.55 -2.44
N ARG A 14 -9.91 0.97 -2.91
CA ARG A 14 -8.80 0.06 -3.22
C ARG A 14 -8.41 -0.77 -2.00
N GLU A 15 -8.23 -0.14 -0.83
CA GLU A 15 -7.87 -0.82 0.42
C GLU A 15 -8.94 -1.84 0.84
N THR A 16 -10.21 -1.42 0.81
CA THR A 16 -11.34 -2.27 1.17
C THR A 16 -11.48 -3.47 0.23
N ILE A 17 -11.38 -3.25 -1.08
CA ILE A 17 -11.46 -4.32 -2.08
C ILE A 17 -10.28 -5.27 -1.91
N SER A 18 -9.06 -4.75 -1.73
CA SER A 18 -7.86 -5.57 -1.56
C SER A 18 -8.01 -6.50 -0.35
N THR A 19 -8.44 -5.94 0.78
CA THR A 19 -8.72 -6.71 2.00
C THR A 19 -9.82 -7.75 1.78
N THR A 20 -10.90 -7.38 1.09
CA THR A 20 -12.03 -8.28 0.83
C THR A 20 -11.65 -9.43 -0.11
N VAL A 21 -10.82 -9.16 -1.12
CA VAL A 21 -10.32 -10.20 -2.04
C VAL A 21 -9.40 -11.16 -1.32
N LEU A 22 -8.51 -10.67 -0.44
CA LEU A 22 -7.55 -11.48 0.31
C LEU A 22 -8.23 -12.36 1.37
N PHE A 23 -9.17 -11.82 2.15
CA PHE A 23 -9.75 -12.52 3.31
C PHE A 23 -11.17 -13.05 3.08
N GLY A 24 -11.93 -12.43 2.17
CA GLY A 24 -13.35 -12.69 1.97
C GLY A 24 -13.66 -13.73 0.89
N ILE A 25 -12.79 -13.92 -0.09
CA ILE A 25 -13.05 -14.83 -1.22
C ILE A 25 -12.36 -16.17 -1.00
N ARG A 26 -13.14 -17.22 -0.74
CA ARG A 26 -12.66 -18.60 -0.56
C ARG A 26 -12.65 -19.43 -1.84
N ASP A 27 -12.65 -18.80 -3.01
CA ASP A 27 -12.61 -19.51 -4.30
C ASP A 27 -11.15 -19.66 -4.77
N PRO A 28 -10.65 -20.90 -5.02
CA PRO A 28 -9.30 -21.13 -5.52
C PRO A 28 -8.98 -20.39 -6.83
N ARG A 29 -9.98 -20.06 -7.66
CA ARG A 29 -9.81 -19.35 -8.94
C ARG A 29 -9.48 -17.87 -8.77
N VAL A 30 -9.74 -17.29 -7.60
CA VAL A 30 -9.58 -15.85 -7.33
C VAL A 30 -8.39 -15.58 -6.38
N LYS A 31 -7.75 -16.64 -5.85
CA LYS A 31 -6.63 -16.51 -4.89
C LYS A 31 -5.40 -15.79 -5.44
N ASN A 32 -5.19 -15.83 -6.75
CA ASN A 32 -4.01 -15.25 -7.40
C ASN A 32 -4.27 -13.85 -7.99
N VAL A 33 -5.34 -13.18 -7.55
CA VAL A 33 -5.72 -11.86 -8.02
C VAL A 33 -5.14 -10.78 -7.10
N THR A 34 -4.45 -9.80 -7.68
CA THR A 34 -3.98 -8.60 -6.99
C THR A 34 -4.66 -7.36 -7.53
N VAL A 35 -5.10 -6.48 -6.65
CA VAL A 35 -5.68 -5.17 -7.02
C VAL A 35 -4.55 -4.15 -7.12
N LEU A 36 -4.41 -3.50 -8.28
CA LEU A 36 -3.35 -2.51 -8.51
C LEU A 36 -3.85 -1.12 -8.16
N ARG A 37 -4.84 -0.64 -8.92
CA ARG A 37 -5.41 0.71 -8.80
C ARG A 37 -6.91 0.68 -9.04
N THR A 38 -7.57 1.72 -8.53
CA THR A 38 -9.00 1.93 -8.70
C THR A 38 -9.23 3.32 -9.25
N GLU A 39 -10.01 3.42 -10.32
CA GLU A 39 -10.45 4.70 -10.88
C GLU A 39 -11.92 4.87 -10.60
N VAL A 40 -12.28 5.99 -9.97
CA VAL A 40 -13.66 6.31 -9.65
C VAL A 40 -14.13 7.42 -10.57
N SER A 41 -15.33 7.27 -11.12
CA SER A 41 -15.98 8.32 -11.91
C SER A 41 -16.22 9.58 -11.07
N PRO A 42 -16.20 10.79 -11.65
CA PRO A 42 -16.52 12.02 -10.94
C PRO A 42 -17.89 11.99 -10.24
N ASP A 43 -18.84 11.19 -10.75
CA ASP A 43 -20.18 11.01 -10.16
C ASP A 43 -20.21 10.04 -8.97
N LEU A 44 -19.09 9.39 -8.63
CA LEU A 44 -18.94 8.37 -7.57
C LEU A 44 -19.86 7.14 -7.70
N LYS A 45 -20.60 7.02 -8.81
CA LYS A 45 -21.54 5.91 -9.07
C LYS A 45 -20.89 4.70 -9.73
N SER A 46 -19.74 4.88 -10.38
CA SER A 46 -19.03 3.81 -11.06
C SER A 46 -17.55 3.84 -10.69
N ALA A 47 -16.97 2.66 -10.50
CA ALA A 47 -15.56 2.48 -10.23
C ALA A 47 -14.99 1.34 -11.09
N ARG A 48 -13.86 1.61 -11.73
CA ARG A 48 -13.08 0.63 -12.49
C ARG A 48 -11.92 0.16 -11.63
N VAL A 49 -11.83 -1.14 -11.44
CA VAL A 49 -10.80 -1.79 -10.63
C VAL A 49 -9.85 -2.51 -11.57
N PHE A 50 -8.59 -2.11 -11.55
CA PHE A 50 -7.53 -2.74 -12.32
C PHE A 50 -6.93 -3.87 -11.50
N VAL A 51 -7.01 -5.08 -12.05
CA VAL A 51 -6.54 -6.29 -11.40
C VAL A 51 -5.47 -6.96 -12.25
N SER A 52 -4.49 -7.54 -11.59
CA SER A 52 -3.53 -8.45 -12.19
C SER A 52 -3.80 -9.85 -11.66
N VAL A 53 -3.74 -10.83 -12.55
CA VAL A 53 -3.90 -12.24 -12.19
C VAL A 53 -2.61 -12.94 -12.55
N MET A 54 -2.01 -13.58 -11.55
CA MET A 54 -0.82 -14.41 -11.77
C MET A 54 -1.23 -15.76 -12.35
N GLY A 55 -0.95 -15.98 -13.64
CA GLY A 55 -1.20 -17.24 -14.34
C GLY A 55 -1.46 -17.09 -15.84
N ASP A 56 -1.79 -18.20 -16.50
CA ASP A 56 -2.09 -18.28 -17.93
C ASP A 56 -3.38 -17.53 -18.32
N GLU A 57 -3.59 -17.37 -19.62
CA GLU A 57 -4.78 -16.68 -20.17
C GLU A 57 -6.11 -17.38 -19.78
N THR A 58 -6.09 -18.71 -19.67
CA THR A 58 -7.24 -19.50 -19.19
C THR A 58 -7.56 -19.16 -17.73
N ALA A 59 -6.55 -19.08 -16.87
CA ALA A 59 -6.70 -18.68 -15.48
C ALA A 59 -7.19 -17.24 -15.35
N GLN A 60 -6.71 -16.32 -16.21
CA GLN A 60 -7.18 -14.93 -16.27
C GLN A 60 -8.69 -14.85 -16.58
N SER A 61 -9.17 -15.61 -17.56
CA SER A 61 -10.60 -15.64 -17.92
C SER A 61 -11.47 -16.22 -16.79
N LEU A 62 -11.03 -17.33 -16.18
CA LEU A 62 -11.72 -17.96 -15.06
C LEU A 62 -11.76 -17.04 -13.83
N ALA A 63 -10.65 -16.38 -13.50
CA ALA A 63 -10.57 -15.41 -12.41
C ALA A 63 -11.50 -14.21 -12.67
N MET A 64 -11.57 -13.73 -13.91
CA MET A 64 -12.49 -12.64 -14.29
C MET A 64 -13.95 -13.04 -14.11
N HIS A 65 -14.32 -14.28 -14.44
CA HIS A 65 -15.65 -14.82 -14.16
C HIS A 65 -15.93 -14.95 -12.66
N GLY A 66 -14.95 -15.40 -11.87
CA GLY A 66 -15.04 -15.48 -10.42
C GLY A 66 -15.27 -14.10 -9.78
N LEU A 67 -14.48 -13.09 -10.18
CA LEU A 67 -14.62 -11.71 -9.71
C LEU A 67 -15.97 -11.10 -10.08
N ARG A 68 -16.48 -11.36 -11.29
CA ARG A 68 -17.82 -10.91 -11.69
C ARG A 68 -18.92 -11.52 -10.80
N SER A 69 -18.78 -12.79 -10.44
CA SER A 69 -19.72 -13.48 -9.55
C SER A 69 -19.63 -12.96 -8.11
N ALA A 70 -18.41 -12.69 -7.63
CA ALA A 70 -18.13 -12.14 -6.31
C ALA A 70 -18.42 -10.63 -6.18
N ARG A 71 -18.78 -9.95 -7.28
CA ARG A 71 -19.04 -8.50 -7.29
C ARG A 71 -20.05 -8.07 -6.23
N GLY A 72 -21.15 -8.81 -6.09
CA GLY A 72 -22.20 -8.48 -5.11
C GLY A 72 -21.69 -8.53 -3.67
N PHE A 73 -20.87 -9.54 -3.35
CA PHE A 73 -20.23 -9.68 -2.05
C PHE A 73 -19.21 -8.56 -1.78
N ILE A 74 -18.41 -8.20 -2.78
CA ILE A 74 -17.47 -7.07 -2.63
C ILE A 74 -18.25 -5.76 -2.43
N GLN A 75 -19.38 -5.58 -3.12
CA GLN A 75 -20.25 -4.40 -2.95
C GLN A 75 -20.86 -4.32 -1.55
N SER A 76 -21.30 -5.44 -0.96
CA SER A 76 -21.82 -5.44 0.41
C SER A 76 -20.74 -5.07 1.42
N GLN A 77 -19.53 -5.63 1.29
CA GLN A 77 -18.42 -5.28 2.18
C GLN A 77 -18.01 -3.81 2.07
N ILE A 78 -18.07 -3.22 0.87
CA ILE A 78 -17.84 -1.79 0.69
C ILE A 78 -18.93 -0.98 1.37
N ALA A 79 -20.20 -1.36 1.23
CA ALA A 79 -21.31 -0.63 1.85
C ALA A 79 -21.24 -0.68 3.39
N GLU A 80 -20.73 -1.76 3.96
CA GLU A 80 -20.53 -1.91 5.40
C GLU A 80 -19.35 -1.07 5.91
N LYS A 81 -18.21 -1.09 5.20
CA LYS A 81 -17.00 -0.37 5.63
C LYS A 81 -16.97 1.11 5.27
N LEU A 82 -17.62 1.49 4.17
CA LEU A 82 -17.67 2.85 3.66
C LEU A 82 -19.10 3.37 3.75
N GLU A 83 -19.33 4.34 4.63
CA GLU A 83 -20.60 5.07 4.77
C GLU A 83 -20.81 6.03 3.58
N LEU A 84 -21.11 5.47 2.40
CA LEU A 84 -21.43 6.21 1.20
C LEU A 84 -22.93 6.28 0.98
N ARG A 85 -23.41 7.43 0.47
CA ARG A 85 -24.81 7.57 0.04
C ARG A 85 -25.17 6.63 -1.12
N TYR A 86 -24.21 6.37 -2.01
CA TYR A 86 -24.36 5.46 -3.14
C TYR A 86 -23.16 4.54 -3.20
N THR A 87 -23.41 3.23 -3.24
CA THR A 87 -22.36 2.23 -3.44
C THR A 87 -21.99 2.17 -4.92
N PRO A 88 -20.71 2.40 -5.29
CA PRO A 88 -20.31 2.41 -6.68
C PRO A 88 -20.49 1.03 -7.34
N ILE A 89 -20.87 1.06 -8.61
CA ILE A 89 -20.87 -0.11 -9.49
C ILE A 89 -19.43 -0.44 -9.87
N LEU A 90 -18.98 -1.64 -9.47
CA LEU A 90 -17.63 -2.11 -9.75
C LEU A 90 -17.56 -2.77 -11.14
N SER A 91 -16.54 -2.39 -11.90
CA SER A 91 -16.15 -3.04 -13.16
C SER A 91 -14.69 -3.48 -13.05
N PHE A 92 -14.41 -4.75 -13.33
CA PHE A 92 -13.07 -5.31 -13.26
C PHE A 92 -12.42 -5.28 -14.65
N VAL A 93 -11.16 -4.84 -14.70
CA VAL A 93 -10.36 -4.78 -15.92
C VAL A 93 -9.00 -5.40 -15.63
N LEU A 94 -8.55 -6.30 -16.51
CA LEU A 94 -7.20 -6.87 -16.45
C LEU A 94 -6.18 -5.80 -16.84
N ASP A 95 -5.21 -5.55 -15.98
CA ASP A 95 -4.11 -4.63 -16.26
C ASP A 95 -3.00 -5.37 -17.02
N GLN A 96 -2.78 -5.00 -18.28
CA GLN A 96 -1.64 -5.50 -19.08
C GLN A 96 -0.37 -4.65 -18.86
N GLY A 97 -0.41 -3.65 -17.95
CA GLY A 97 0.67 -2.70 -17.74
C GLY A 97 1.96 -3.37 -17.28
N ILE A 98 1.86 -4.38 -16.40
CA ILE A 98 3.03 -5.10 -15.89
C ILE A 98 3.76 -5.86 -17.02
N LYS A 99 3.03 -6.53 -17.92
CA LYS A 99 3.66 -7.22 -19.07
C LYS A 99 4.44 -6.23 -19.93
N ARG A 100 3.81 -5.10 -20.24
CA ARG A 100 4.41 -4.04 -21.07
C ARG A 100 5.65 -3.42 -20.41
N SER A 101 5.66 -3.23 -19.09
CA SER A 101 6.84 -2.71 -18.39
C SER A 101 8.02 -3.68 -18.43
N ILE A 102 7.76 -4.99 -18.28
CA ILE A 102 8.81 -6.02 -18.34
C ILE A 102 9.43 -6.05 -19.74
N GLU A 103 8.61 -6.03 -20.79
CA GLU A 103 9.06 -5.97 -22.19
C GLU A 103 9.92 -4.73 -22.46
N ALA A 104 9.46 -3.55 -22.02
CA ALA A 104 10.20 -2.31 -22.18
C ALA A 104 11.56 -2.35 -21.46
N SER A 105 11.60 -2.83 -20.21
CA SER A 105 12.86 -2.99 -19.47
C SER A 105 13.81 -3.99 -20.11
N ALA A 106 13.30 -5.06 -20.73
CA ALA A 106 14.11 -6.04 -21.44
C ALA A 106 14.79 -5.41 -22.68
N ILE A 107 14.07 -4.60 -23.45
CA ILE A 107 14.61 -3.89 -24.61
C ILE A 107 15.73 -2.92 -24.17
N ILE A 108 15.49 -2.13 -23.13
CA ILE A 108 16.50 -1.19 -22.59
C ILE A 108 17.76 -1.94 -22.13
N ARG A 109 17.58 -3.06 -21.41
CA ARG A 109 18.70 -3.86 -20.91
C ARG A 109 19.53 -4.45 -22.04
N ASN A 110 18.90 -4.93 -23.12
CA ASN A 110 19.60 -5.47 -24.28
C ASN A 110 20.40 -4.38 -25.02
N ALA A 111 19.82 -3.18 -25.20
CA ALA A 111 20.52 -2.07 -25.85
C ALA A 111 21.74 -1.59 -25.05
N LEU A 112 21.65 -1.59 -23.71
CA LEU A 112 22.79 -1.28 -22.86
C LEU A 112 23.87 -2.37 -22.95
N ALA A 113 23.50 -3.65 -22.93
CA ALA A 113 24.45 -4.77 -23.02
C ALA A 113 25.27 -4.76 -24.33
N ASP A 114 24.66 -4.38 -25.46
CA ASP A 114 25.36 -4.23 -26.75
C ASP A 114 26.38 -3.09 -26.74
N SER A 115 26.20 -2.06 -25.89
CA SER A 115 27.11 -0.91 -25.80
C SER A 115 28.34 -1.13 -24.90
N VAL A 116 28.37 -2.19 -24.08
CA VAL A 116 29.48 -2.43 -23.10
C VAL A 116 30.52 -3.46 -23.57
N THR A 117 30.36 -4.07 -24.75
CA THR A 117 31.36 -4.95 -25.37
C THR A 117 32.07 -4.23 -26.52
N SER A 118 33.01 -3.35 -26.18
CA SER A 118 34.14 -2.98 -27.03
C SER A 118 35.31 -2.56 -26.11
N PRO A 119 36.44 -3.29 -26.10
CA PRO A 119 37.58 -2.96 -25.23
C PRO A 119 38.51 -1.92 -25.89
N ALA A 120 38.89 -0.91 -25.08
CA ALA A 120 40.04 0.03 -25.13
C ALA A 120 40.31 0.79 -26.46
N GLU A 121 40.51 2.12 -26.49
CA GLU A 121 41.66 2.87 -25.94
C GLU A 121 41.30 4.37 -25.74
N GLU A 122 42.07 5.02 -24.86
CA GLU A 122 41.92 6.38 -24.33
C GLU A 122 42.15 7.53 -25.35
N GLY A 123 41.48 8.67 -25.13
CA GLY A 123 41.66 9.90 -25.90
C GLY A 123 41.03 11.13 -25.23
N THR A 124 41.88 11.85 -24.52
CA THR A 124 41.68 13.00 -23.63
C THR A 124 41.01 14.26 -24.21
N THR A 125 40.40 15.02 -23.29
CA THR A 125 40.11 16.48 -23.22
C THR A 125 38.87 17.06 -23.91
N GLY A 126 37.98 17.62 -23.08
CA GLY A 126 37.01 18.62 -23.55
C GLY A 126 35.88 19.05 -22.61
N ASP A 127 35.87 18.78 -21.30
CA ASP A 127 34.83 19.31 -20.41
C ASP A 127 35.27 20.62 -19.76
N ALA A 128 34.66 21.72 -20.23
CA ALA A 128 34.66 23.00 -19.55
C ALA A 128 33.21 23.35 -19.13
N GLU A 129 33.04 23.34 -17.81
CA GLU A 129 32.21 24.24 -17.00
C GLU A 129 30.68 24.19 -17.14
N GLY A 130 30.03 23.73 -16.06
CA GLY A 130 28.58 23.88 -15.90
C GLY A 130 27.96 23.35 -14.61
N GLU A 131 28.65 23.33 -13.47
CA GLU A 131 27.96 23.11 -12.19
C GLU A 131 28.62 23.94 -11.07
N PRO A 132 27.81 24.71 -10.33
CA PRO A 132 28.00 24.69 -8.89
C PRO A 132 26.66 24.62 -8.17
N THR A 133 26.37 23.48 -7.57
CA THR A 133 25.59 23.48 -6.33
C THR A 133 26.49 23.00 -5.21
N THR A 134 27.30 23.95 -4.74
CA THR A 134 28.00 23.90 -3.45
C THR A 134 26.99 23.68 -2.34
N GLY A 135 27.23 22.67 -1.51
CA GLY A 135 26.51 22.46 -0.27
C GLY A 135 26.96 21.17 0.42
N ASP A 136 28.27 21.04 0.65
CA ASP A 136 28.83 19.93 1.42
C ASP A 136 28.34 19.94 2.88
N PRO A 137 28.34 18.76 3.53
CA PRO A 137 27.85 18.51 4.88
C PRO A 137 28.96 18.65 5.93
N SER A 138 28.62 18.30 7.18
CA SER A 138 29.48 18.14 8.37
C SER A 138 29.59 19.44 9.20
N VAL A 139 29.63 19.48 10.53
CA VAL A 139 29.59 18.55 11.66
C VAL A 139 29.68 19.45 12.93
N GLU A 140 29.36 18.87 14.10
CA GLU A 140 29.90 19.16 15.46
C GLU A 140 29.22 20.14 16.44
N GLU A 141 28.92 19.54 17.59
CA GLU A 141 29.12 19.94 19.00
C GLU A 141 28.85 21.37 19.52
N GLY A 142 28.00 21.42 20.55
CA GLY A 142 28.40 21.89 21.88
C GLY A 142 28.51 23.39 22.14
N ALA A 143 27.57 23.91 22.96
CA ALA A 143 27.84 24.59 24.24
C ALA A 143 26.75 25.63 24.61
N ASP A 144 26.34 25.56 25.87
CA ASP A 144 25.91 26.61 26.79
C ASP A 144 25.11 27.83 26.29
N SER A 145 23.93 28.04 26.90
CA SER A 145 23.84 28.98 28.03
C SER A 145 22.39 29.20 28.51
N THR A 146 22.22 28.96 29.81
CA THR A 146 21.54 29.86 30.76
C THR A 146 20.16 30.43 30.39
N ILE A 147 19.10 29.78 30.88
CA ILE A 147 17.95 30.51 31.42
C ILE A 147 17.65 29.99 32.83
N LEU A 148 18.08 30.77 33.82
CA LEU A 148 17.65 30.68 35.21
C LEU A 148 16.36 31.49 35.37
N ALA A 149 15.32 30.89 35.94
CA ALA A 149 14.48 31.55 36.96
C ALA A 149 13.62 30.50 37.68
N ASP A 150 14.05 30.26 38.92
CA ASP A 150 13.38 29.67 40.07
C ASP A 150 11.93 30.16 40.25
N THR A 151 10.98 29.27 40.58
CA THR A 151 10.06 29.47 41.72
C THR A 151 9.45 28.13 42.15
N SER A 152 9.86 27.70 43.34
CA SER A 152 9.26 26.73 44.26
C SER A 152 7.73 26.53 44.22
N ALA A 153 7.28 25.27 44.37
CA ALA A 153 6.33 24.83 45.42
C ALA A 153 5.83 23.39 45.18
N GLY A 154 5.81 22.59 46.24
CA GLY A 154 5.63 21.14 46.20
C GLY A 154 4.20 20.59 46.02
N ARG A 155 4.18 19.27 45.79
CA ARG A 155 3.18 18.24 46.12
C ARG A 155 3.63 16.99 45.35
N ASP A 156 4.36 16.05 45.94
CA ASP A 156 3.92 15.08 46.94
C ASP A 156 2.45 14.66 46.75
N ARG A 157 2.25 13.44 46.22
CA ARG A 157 1.35 12.39 46.73
C ARG A 157 1.21 11.23 45.73
N GLN A 158 1.66 10.06 46.21
CA GLN A 158 1.05 8.72 46.08
C GLN A 158 0.60 8.20 44.70
N ARG A 159 1.23 7.14 44.18
CA ARG A 159 1.01 5.70 44.51
C ARG A 159 0.00 5.05 43.54
N VAL A 160 0.53 4.35 42.54
CA VAL A 160 -0.22 3.30 41.82
C VAL A 160 -0.34 2.07 42.74
N PRO A 161 -1.55 1.54 43.01
CA PRO A 161 -1.69 0.27 43.70
C PRO A 161 -1.54 -0.89 42.72
N GLY A 162 -0.92 -1.96 43.20
CA GLY A 162 -0.58 -3.15 42.43
C GLY A 162 -1.76 -4.04 42.03
N CYS A 163 -1.46 -4.95 41.12
CA CYS A 163 -2.27 -6.12 40.83
C CYS A 163 -1.40 -7.35 41.15
N ASP A 164 -1.34 -7.70 42.44
CA ASP A 164 -1.02 -9.05 42.88
C ASP A 164 -2.31 -9.89 42.81
N GLY A 165 -2.17 -11.13 42.33
CA GLY A 165 -3.27 -11.96 41.89
C GLY A 165 -4.10 -12.62 42.99
N ASN A 166 -5.07 -13.41 42.54
CA ASN A 166 -5.58 -14.51 43.34
C ASN A 166 -5.95 -15.72 42.47
N GLN A 167 -5.53 -16.88 42.96
CA GLN A 167 -5.85 -18.22 42.52
C GLN A 167 -7.16 -18.66 43.19
N THR A 168 -8.03 -19.39 42.50
CA THR A 168 -9.05 -20.30 43.11
C THR A 168 -9.51 -21.24 41.98
N THR A 169 -8.91 -22.43 41.83
CA THR A 169 -9.47 -23.75 42.20
C THR A 169 -10.98 -23.90 41.97
N GLU A 170 -11.36 -24.64 40.92
CA GLU A 170 -12.63 -25.35 40.92
C GLU A 170 -12.44 -26.72 40.25
N SER A 171 -12.22 -27.72 41.10
CA SER A 171 -12.50 -29.11 40.82
C SER A 171 -14.00 -29.31 40.93
N MET A 172 -14.63 -29.99 39.97
CA MET A 172 -15.94 -30.57 40.19
C MET A 172 -16.06 -31.88 39.39
N GLU A 173 -15.84 -32.98 40.10
CA GLU A 173 -16.46 -34.28 39.83
C GLU A 173 -17.95 -34.15 40.15
N ILE A 174 -18.85 -34.58 39.24
CA ILE A 174 -20.12 -35.23 39.58
C ILE A 174 -20.45 -36.26 38.48
N ASP A 175 -20.71 -37.49 38.92
CA ASP A 175 -21.33 -38.64 38.26
C ASP A 175 -22.39 -38.37 37.18
N GLY A 176 -22.39 -39.27 36.18
CA GLY A 176 -23.45 -39.47 35.18
C GLY A 176 -23.08 -40.54 34.17
#